data_AF-A0A5J6PE56-F1
#
_entry.id   AF-A0A5J6PE56-F1
#
_cell.length_a   1.000
_cell.length_b   1.000
_cell.length_c   1.000
_cell.angle_alpha   90.00
_cell.angle_beta   90.00
_cell.angle_gamma   90.00
#
_symmetry.space_group_name_H-M   'P 1'
#
loop_
_entity.id
_entity.type
_entity.pdbx_description
1 polymer ?
#
loop_
_entity_poly.entity_id
_entity_poly.type
_entity_poly.pdbx_seq_one_letter_code
_entity_poly.pdbx_strand_id
1 'polypeptide(L)'
;MENVVQFMQQDWINSLGWMLLHSLWQHALIALSCALILACYRHASANTRYLAALASLLLALFTSATTFYSYQKNSTNIVIHPTLADEPLSQIENSLHWGFVDFINTYINNIAFIWMLVVAAIGIKILVDYRYSQYLKNDNLTTTPEKWNSIFMGLARTIGISRSIELRISLITISPCVIGHIKPVVLLPMKLLLCMSQEQIEAILLHELAHIRRQDYLLGIIQTLIKTLFFFNPFLLWISSQIDKEREHACDDIAVTINQNPMLFANTLKELAEMNTNKKIAMNINHKNLLLQRVTRLFKTQKNESAMKAGSTTGLAILLSGLLIAICANATPDKIDNKIISLDVAKISAHEVMKEVNKKCGTAEVLAKADNDEITLVLEDISCKDAIKLLKDFAAGAPESL
;
A
#
# COMPACT_ATOMS: atom_id res chain seq x y z
N MET A 1 12.16 26.22 -15.92
CA MET A 1 11.48 25.11 -16.62
C MET A 1 12.45 23.97 -16.94
N GLU A 2 13.69 24.26 -17.35
CA GLU A 2 14.70 23.22 -17.68
C GLU A 2 14.93 22.19 -16.57
N ASN A 3 15.06 22.60 -15.30
CA ASN A 3 15.25 21.67 -14.18
C ASN A 3 14.09 20.69 -13.98
N VAL A 4 12.86 21.10 -14.29
CA VAL A 4 11.66 20.24 -14.17
C VAL A 4 11.61 19.24 -15.31
N VAL A 5 11.94 19.69 -16.53
CA VAL A 5 12.03 18.81 -17.71
C VAL A 5 13.15 17.77 -17.52
N GLN A 6 14.30 18.17 -17.00
CA GLN A 6 15.41 17.27 -16.70
C GLN A 6 15.08 16.28 -15.59
N PHE A 7 14.31 16.70 -14.57
CA PHE A 7 13.79 15.79 -13.55
C PHE A 7 12.83 14.76 -14.14
N MET A 8 11.88 15.17 -15.00
CA MET A 8 10.90 14.29 -15.64
C MET A 8 11.52 13.27 -16.63
N GLN A 9 12.76 13.45 -17.05
CA GLN A 9 13.47 12.55 -17.98
C GLN A 9 14.26 11.42 -17.28
N GLN A 10 14.19 11.32 -15.94
CA GLN A 10 14.92 10.31 -15.18
C GLN A 10 14.27 8.91 -15.31
N ASP A 11 15.10 7.88 -15.47
CA ASP A 11 14.67 6.49 -15.72
C ASP A 11 13.77 5.92 -14.59
N TRP A 12 13.92 6.41 -13.36
CA TRP A 12 13.10 5.98 -12.22
C TRP A 12 11.65 6.49 -12.28
N ILE A 13 11.38 7.63 -12.95
CA ILE A 13 10.01 8.17 -13.11
C ILE A 13 9.22 7.31 -14.08
N ASN A 14 9.86 6.85 -15.15
CA ASN A 14 9.27 5.93 -16.10
C ASN A 14 8.92 4.60 -15.41
N SER A 15 9.89 4.05 -14.66
CA SER A 15 9.70 2.83 -13.87
C SER A 15 8.56 2.97 -12.84
N LEU A 16 8.44 4.14 -12.20
CA LEU A 16 7.35 4.44 -11.27
C LEU A 16 5.99 4.46 -12.00
N GLY A 17 5.90 5.10 -13.16
CA GLY A 17 4.65 5.13 -13.92
C GLY A 17 4.19 3.74 -14.35
N TRP A 18 5.08 2.90 -14.84
CA TRP A 18 4.77 1.50 -15.18
C TRP A 18 4.38 0.68 -13.96
N MET A 19 5.08 0.84 -12.83
CA MET A 19 4.67 0.23 -11.55
C MET A 19 3.22 0.60 -11.19
N LEU A 20 2.85 1.88 -11.28
CA LEU A 20 1.50 2.35 -10.95
C LEU A 20 0.46 1.72 -11.88
N LEU A 21 0.75 1.59 -13.17
CA LEU A 21 -0.15 0.97 -14.14
C LEU A 21 -0.33 -0.52 -13.87
N HIS A 22 0.76 -1.27 -13.69
CA HIS A 22 0.71 -2.70 -13.37
C HIS A 22 0.00 -2.97 -12.04
N SER A 23 0.12 -2.05 -11.07
CA SER A 23 -0.57 -2.18 -9.77
C SER A 23 -2.09 -2.33 -9.90
N LEU A 24 -2.71 -1.81 -10.96
CA LEU A 24 -4.16 -1.89 -11.15
C LEU A 24 -4.63 -3.34 -11.28
N TRP A 25 -4.06 -4.09 -12.22
CA TRP A 25 -4.48 -5.47 -12.46
C TRP A 25 -3.88 -6.42 -11.40
N GLN A 26 -2.67 -6.17 -10.91
CA GLN A 26 -2.06 -6.96 -9.83
C GLN A 26 -2.91 -6.89 -8.56
N HIS A 27 -3.32 -5.69 -8.14
CA HIS A 27 -4.16 -5.52 -6.96
C HIS A 27 -5.58 -6.03 -7.18
N ALA A 28 -6.09 -6.04 -8.42
CA ALA A 28 -7.37 -6.67 -8.74
C ALA A 28 -7.34 -8.18 -8.46
N LEU A 29 -6.30 -8.88 -8.91
CA LEU A 29 -6.12 -10.31 -8.64
C LEU A 29 -5.97 -10.59 -7.14
N ILE A 30 -5.15 -9.78 -6.45
CA ILE A 30 -4.96 -9.92 -4.99
C ILE A 30 -6.28 -9.67 -4.25
N ALA A 31 -7.07 -8.67 -4.65
CA ALA A 31 -8.37 -8.38 -4.05
C ALA A 31 -9.38 -9.52 -4.28
N LEU A 32 -9.40 -10.12 -5.48
CA LEU A 32 -10.22 -11.28 -5.78
C LEU A 32 -9.85 -12.46 -4.87
N SER A 33 -8.57 -12.78 -4.75
CA SER A 33 -8.10 -13.84 -3.85
C SER A 33 -8.39 -13.54 -2.39
N CYS A 34 -8.23 -12.29 -1.96
CA CYS A 34 -8.62 -11.83 -0.62
C CYS A 34 -10.12 -12.06 -0.38
N ALA A 35 -10.99 -11.72 -1.34
CA ALA A 35 -12.43 -11.95 -1.25
C ALA A 35 -12.78 -13.43 -1.12
N LEU A 36 -12.14 -14.30 -1.91
CA LEU A 36 -12.32 -15.75 -1.83
C LEU A 36 -11.87 -16.29 -0.47
N ILE A 37 -10.70 -15.85 0.02
CA ILE A 37 -10.17 -16.22 1.34
C ILE A 37 -11.16 -15.80 2.43
N LEU A 38 -11.63 -14.56 2.43
CA LEU A 38 -12.59 -14.07 3.42
C LEU A 38 -13.95 -14.79 3.34
N ALA A 39 -14.38 -15.20 2.15
CA ALA A 39 -15.59 -16.01 1.98
C ALA A 39 -15.43 -17.41 2.58
N CYS A 40 -14.28 -18.06 2.36
CA CYS A 40 -13.95 -19.36 2.97
C CYS A 40 -13.80 -19.25 4.50
N TYR A 41 -13.22 -18.16 4.99
CA TYR A 41 -13.03 -17.88 6.41
C TYR A 41 -14.20 -17.11 7.05
N ARG A 42 -15.40 -17.12 6.45
CA ARG A 42 -16.54 -16.35 6.97
C ARG A 42 -16.89 -16.65 8.43
N HIS A 43 -16.61 -17.87 8.89
CA HIS A 43 -16.86 -18.37 10.25
C HIS A 43 -15.63 -18.32 11.17
N ALA A 44 -14.47 -17.89 10.66
CA ALA A 44 -13.29 -17.69 11.49
C ALA A 44 -13.43 -16.44 12.36
N SER A 45 -12.56 -16.32 13.38
CA SER A 45 -12.49 -15.11 14.20
C SER A 45 -12.28 -13.85 13.35
N ALA A 46 -12.76 -12.69 13.83
CA ALA A 46 -12.45 -11.41 13.17
C ALA A 46 -10.94 -11.22 13.05
N ASN A 47 -10.17 -11.65 14.05
CA ASN A 47 -8.72 -11.52 14.02
C ASN A 47 -8.08 -12.30 12.87
N THR A 48 -8.56 -13.52 12.58
CA THR A 48 -8.07 -14.32 11.44
C THR A 48 -8.37 -13.62 10.11
N ARG A 49 -9.60 -13.12 9.95
CA ARG A 49 -10.03 -12.39 8.75
C ARG A 49 -9.24 -11.08 8.57
N TYR A 50 -9.02 -10.37 9.67
CA TYR A 50 -8.16 -9.19 9.73
C TYR A 50 -6.74 -9.48 9.25
N LEU A 51 -6.11 -10.54 9.78
CA LEU A 51 -4.77 -10.94 9.37
C LEU A 51 -4.69 -11.34 7.89
N ALA A 52 -5.72 -12.03 7.38
CA ALA A 52 -5.80 -12.37 5.95
C ALA A 52 -5.86 -11.12 5.07
N ALA A 53 -6.70 -10.14 5.42
CA ALA A 53 -6.79 -8.88 4.69
C ALA A 53 -5.50 -8.05 4.78
N LEU A 54 -4.85 -8.03 5.96
CA LEU A 54 -3.55 -7.39 6.16
C LEU A 54 -2.46 -8.04 5.30
N ALA A 55 -2.43 -9.37 5.24
CA ALA A 55 -1.49 -10.12 4.40
C ALA A 55 -1.68 -9.78 2.92
N SER A 56 -2.92 -9.67 2.44
CA SER A 56 -3.23 -9.21 1.07
C SER A 56 -2.75 -7.79 0.80
N LEU A 57 -2.87 -6.87 1.76
CA LEU A 57 -2.34 -5.50 1.63
C LEU A 57 -0.81 -5.48 1.53
N LEU A 58 -0.13 -6.26 2.37
CA LEU A 58 1.33 -6.38 2.32
C LEU A 58 1.81 -7.05 1.03
N LEU A 59 1.08 -8.05 0.54
CA LEU A 59 1.36 -8.70 -0.74
C LEU A 59 1.24 -7.71 -1.91
N ALA A 60 0.22 -6.87 -1.91
CA ALA A 60 0.05 -5.82 -2.92
C ALA A 60 1.21 -4.81 -2.92
N LEU A 61 1.66 -4.39 -1.74
CA LEU A 61 2.84 -3.54 -1.61
C LEU A 61 4.10 -4.24 -2.14
N PHE A 62 4.27 -5.53 -1.80
CA PHE A 62 5.39 -6.33 -2.25
C PHE A 62 5.43 -6.49 -3.78
N THR A 63 4.30 -6.86 -4.41
CA THR A 63 4.23 -7.00 -5.88
C THR A 63 4.47 -5.68 -6.61
N SER A 64 4.01 -4.57 -6.04
CA SER A 64 4.31 -3.23 -6.58
C SER A 64 5.81 -2.93 -6.49
N ALA A 65 6.44 -3.17 -5.33
CA ALA A 65 7.87 -2.95 -5.15
C ALA A 65 8.74 -3.82 -6.06
N THR A 66 8.38 -5.10 -6.26
CA THR A 66 9.10 -5.98 -7.19
C THR A 66 8.94 -5.52 -8.63
N THR A 67 7.74 -5.06 -9.03
CA THR A 67 7.52 -4.50 -10.37
C THR A 67 8.38 -3.27 -10.62
N PHE A 68 8.41 -2.33 -9.66
CA PHE A 68 9.27 -1.15 -9.75
C PHE A 68 10.75 -1.52 -9.90
N TYR A 69 11.23 -2.44 -9.06
CA TYR A 69 12.62 -2.91 -9.11
C TYR A 69 12.97 -3.56 -10.46
N SER A 70 12.07 -4.41 -11.00
CA SER A 70 12.27 -5.04 -12.30
C SER A 70 12.36 -4.01 -13.44
N TYR A 71 11.49 -3.00 -13.47
CA TYR A 71 11.53 -1.94 -14.48
C TYR A 71 12.78 -1.05 -14.35
N GLN A 72 13.21 -0.78 -13.13
CA GLN A 72 14.44 -0.02 -12.88
C GLN A 72 15.68 -0.76 -13.40
N LYS A 73 15.73 -2.09 -13.23
CA LYS A 73 16.81 -2.94 -13.75
C LYS A 73 16.76 -3.09 -15.28
N ASN A 74 15.57 -3.15 -15.87
CA ASN A 74 15.46 -3.30 -17.33
C ASN A 74 15.77 -2.01 -18.10
N SER A 75 15.62 -0.85 -17.45
CA SER A 75 15.91 0.47 -18.05
C SER A 75 17.42 0.73 -18.30
N THR A 76 18.31 -0.14 -17.82
CA THR A 76 19.78 -0.01 -17.96
C THR A 76 20.39 -0.91 -19.05
N ASN A 77 19.60 -1.74 -19.74
CA ASN A 77 20.13 -2.63 -20.79
C ASN A 77 20.20 -1.90 -22.14
N ILE A 78 21.37 -1.93 -22.78
CA ILE A 78 21.60 -1.36 -24.13
C ILE A 78 21.93 -2.51 -25.10
N VAL A 79 21.13 -2.66 -26.14
CA VAL A 79 21.44 -3.58 -27.25
C VAL A 79 21.95 -2.78 -28.45
N ILE A 80 23.07 -3.21 -29.02
CA ILE A 80 23.63 -2.66 -30.26
C ILE A 80 23.44 -3.72 -31.35
N HIS A 81 22.67 -3.40 -32.39
CA HIS A 81 22.61 -4.22 -33.59
C HIS A 81 23.66 -3.70 -34.58
N PRO A 82 24.57 -4.54 -35.10
CA PRO A 82 25.31 -4.21 -36.30
C PRO A 82 24.34 -4.19 -37.48
N THR A 83 24.41 -3.14 -38.29
CA THR A 83 23.59 -2.98 -39.49
C THR A 83 24.03 -4.00 -40.54
N LEU A 84 23.39 -5.18 -40.57
CA LEU A 84 23.42 -6.06 -41.74
C LEU A 84 22.12 -5.87 -42.51
N ALA A 85 22.28 -5.55 -43.79
CA ALA A 85 21.25 -5.04 -44.68
C ALA A 85 20.08 -6.01 -44.91
N ASP A 86 18.91 -5.40 -45.14
CA ASP A 86 17.76 -5.88 -45.93
C ASP A 86 17.10 -7.21 -45.54
N GLU A 87 16.17 -7.16 -44.59
CA GLU A 87 15.05 -8.10 -44.51
C GLU A 87 13.73 -7.30 -44.41
N PRO A 88 12.74 -7.52 -45.31
CA PRO A 88 11.47 -6.83 -45.25
C PRO A 88 10.62 -7.46 -44.14
N LEU A 89 10.64 -6.83 -42.96
CA LEU A 89 9.79 -7.17 -41.83
C LEU A 89 8.32 -7.23 -42.26
N SER A 90 7.77 -8.44 -42.26
CA SER A 90 6.33 -8.70 -42.31
C SER A 90 5.66 -8.16 -41.03
N GLN A 91 5.46 -6.84 -40.96
CA GLN A 91 4.69 -6.17 -39.93
C GLN A 91 3.20 -6.24 -40.27
N ILE A 92 2.60 -7.40 -40.06
CA ILE A 92 1.14 -7.54 -39.97
C ILE A 92 0.84 -8.27 -38.66
N GLU A 93 0.86 -7.56 -37.54
CA GLU A 93 0.10 -7.98 -36.35
C GLU A 93 -0.16 -6.80 -35.39
N ASN A 94 -1.45 -6.45 -35.26
CA ASN A 94 -2.09 -5.66 -34.19
C ASN A 94 -1.80 -4.15 -34.07
N SER A 95 -2.06 -3.37 -35.13
CA SER A 95 -1.99 -1.89 -35.13
C SER A 95 -2.75 -1.17 -33.99
N LEU A 96 -3.75 -1.82 -33.37
CA LEU A 96 -4.56 -1.22 -32.31
C LEU A 96 -3.93 -1.34 -30.90
N HIS A 97 -3.14 -2.39 -30.64
CA HIS A 97 -2.44 -2.57 -29.36
C HIS A 97 -1.21 -1.66 -29.24
N TRP A 98 -0.46 -1.52 -30.34
CA TRP A 98 0.70 -0.63 -30.39
C TRP A 98 0.31 0.83 -30.12
N GLY A 99 -0.79 1.34 -30.70
CA GLY A 99 -1.23 2.72 -30.47
C GLY A 99 -1.58 3.05 -29.01
N PHE A 100 -2.14 2.11 -28.23
CA PHE A 100 -2.41 2.33 -26.81
C PHE A 100 -1.12 2.28 -25.97
N VAL A 101 -0.24 1.33 -26.24
CA VAL A 101 1.05 1.20 -25.54
C VAL A 101 1.94 2.42 -25.82
N ASP A 102 1.99 2.89 -27.06
CA ASP A 102 2.73 4.08 -27.48
C ASP A 102 2.17 5.35 -26.84
N PHE A 103 0.84 5.47 -26.75
CA PHE A 103 0.18 6.54 -26.01
C PHE A 103 0.60 6.53 -24.53
N ILE A 104 0.51 5.38 -23.87
CA ILE A 104 0.91 5.24 -22.47
C ILE A 104 2.39 5.59 -22.30
N ASN A 105 3.29 5.06 -23.13
CA ASN A 105 4.73 5.37 -23.12
C ASN A 105 5.00 6.86 -23.27
N THR A 106 4.25 7.55 -24.13
CA THR A 106 4.39 8.99 -24.35
C THR A 106 4.02 9.79 -23.10
N TYR A 107 2.99 9.37 -22.37
CA TYR A 107 2.44 10.12 -21.23
C TYR A 107 2.81 9.55 -19.85
N ILE A 108 3.58 8.46 -19.77
CA ILE A 108 3.87 7.74 -18.52
C ILE A 108 4.54 8.63 -17.46
N ASN A 109 5.48 9.47 -17.89
CA ASN A 109 6.18 10.40 -16.99
C ASN A 109 5.25 11.51 -16.47
N ASN A 110 4.32 11.98 -17.30
CA ASN A 110 3.32 12.97 -16.90
C ASN A 110 2.34 12.38 -15.87
N ILE A 111 1.92 11.12 -16.07
CA ILE A 111 1.07 10.39 -15.12
C ILE A 111 1.78 10.24 -13.78
N ALA A 112 3.04 9.80 -13.77
CA ALA A 112 3.85 9.67 -12.55
C ALA A 112 4.03 11.02 -11.83
N PHE A 113 4.23 12.11 -12.59
CA PHE A 113 4.35 13.45 -12.02
C PHE A 113 3.06 13.94 -11.37
N ILE A 114 1.92 13.78 -12.04
CA ILE A 114 0.60 14.11 -11.48
C ILE A 114 0.36 13.29 -10.21
N TRP A 115 0.68 12.00 -10.24
CA TRP A 115 0.58 11.13 -9.07
C TRP A 115 1.41 11.66 -7.89
N MET A 116 2.66 12.08 -8.10
CA MET A 116 3.50 12.65 -7.04
C MET A 116 2.89 13.91 -6.43
N LEU A 117 2.32 14.80 -7.26
CA LEU A 117 1.66 16.01 -6.77
C LEU A 117 0.45 15.68 -5.90
N VAL A 118 -0.37 14.71 -6.30
CA VAL A 118 -1.53 14.29 -5.52
C VAL A 118 -1.10 13.62 -4.21
N VAL A 119 -0.10 12.74 -4.24
CA VAL A 119 0.48 12.12 -3.03
C VAL A 119 1.04 13.17 -2.09
N ALA A 120 1.74 14.18 -2.60
CA ALA A 120 2.27 15.29 -1.78
C ALA A 120 1.13 16.09 -1.14
N ALA A 121 0.07 16.43 -1.89
CA ALA A 121 -1.09 17.14 -1.36
C ALA A 121 -1.82 16.35 -0.26
N ILE A 122 -2.05 15.05 -0.47
CA ILE A 122 -2.64 14.16 0.55
C ILE A 122 -1.70 14.03 1.76
N GLY A 123 -0.39 13.92 1.54
CA GLY A 123 0.62 13.87 2.60
C GLY A 123 0.63 15.12 3.48
N ILE A 124 0.55 16.32 2.88
CA ILE A 124 0.42 17.57 3.61
C ILE A 124 -0.86 17.56 4.47
N LYS A 125 -1.99 17.14 3.90
CA LYS A 125 -3.25 17.02 4.65
C LYS A 125 -3.10 16.08 5.85
N ILE A 126 -2.51 14.90 5.67
CA ILE A 126 -2.27 13.94 6.76
C ILE A 126 -1.39 14.55 7.85
N LEU A 127 -0.35 15.31 7.47
CA LEU A 127 0.52 16.00 8.44
C LEU A 127 -0.23 17.09 9.21
N VAL A 128 -1.13 17.83 8.55
CA VAL A 128 -2.01 18.82 9.19
C VAL A 128 -2.95 18.14 10.18
N ASP A 129 -3.62 17.07 9.76
CA ASP A 129 -4.54 16.28 10.60
C ASP A 129 -3.80 15.68 11.82
N TYR A 130 -2.57 15.18 11.61
CA TYR A 130 -1.72 14.69 12.68
C TYR A 130 -1.34 15.80 13.66
N ARG A 131 -0.92 16.96 13.17
CA ARG A 131 -0.59 18.12 14.02
C ARG A 131 -1.80 18.60 14.81
N TYR A 132 -2.97 18.65 14.18
CA TYR A 132 -4.22 19.00 14.85
C TYR A 132 -4.58 17.98 15.95
N SER A 133 -4.36 16.68 15.71
CA SER A 133 -4.53 15.65 16.73
C SER A 133 -3.56 15.81 17.91
N GLN A 134 -2.29 16.20 17.65
CA GLN A 134 -1.34 16.50 18.73
C GLN A 134 -1.71 17.78 19.50
N TYR A 135 -2.26 18.78 18.82
CA TYR A 135 -2.78 19.98 19.47
C TYR A 135 -3.93 19.63 20.44
N LEU A 136 -4.89 18.83 20.01
CA LEU A 136 -5.98 18.33 20.86
C LEU A 136 -5.49 17.47 22.04
N LYS A 137 -4.30 16.87 21.93
CA LYS A 137 -3.65 16.12 23.01
C LYS A 137 -3.03 17.03 24.07
N ASN A 138 -2.73 18.29 23.75
CA ASN A 138 -2.03 19.20 24.66
C ASN A 138 -2.93 20.33 25.20
N ASP A 139 -3.95 20.75 24.46
CA ASP A 139 -4.84 21.86 24.84
C ASP A 139 -6.26 21.39 25.24
N ASN A 140 -6.87 22.09 26.21
CA ASN A 140 -8.25 21.90 26.68
C ASN A 140 -8.59 20.53 27.29
N LEU A 141 -7.61 19.88 27.92
CA LEU A 141 -7.81 18.61 28.61
C LEU A 141 -7.94 18.85 30.11
N THR A 142 -9.09 18.48 30.65
CA THR A 142 -9.32 18.52 32.10
C THR A 142 -8.74 17.26 32.73
N THR A 143 -8.17 17.40 33.93
CA THR A 143 -7.79 16.26 34.76
C THR A 143 -8.96 15.31 34.93
N THR A 144 -8.73 14.03 34.63
CA THR A 144 -9.75 12.97 34.78
C THR A 144 -10.07 12.77 36.27
N PRO A 145 -11.34 12.80 36.69
CA PRO A 145 -11.74 12.50 38.05
C PRO A 145 -11.19 11.14 38.50
N GLU A 146 -10.75 11.04 39.76
CA GLU A 146 -10.10 9.85 40.29
C GLU A 146 -10.93 8.57 40.09
N LYS A 147 -12.26 8.66 40.23
CA LYS A 147 -13.20 7.56 39.95
C LYS A 147 -13.00 6.96 38.55
N TRP A 148 -12.92 7.80 37.52
CA TRP A 148 -12.79 7.32 36.14
C TRP A 148 -11.40 6.81 35.84
N ASN A 149 -10.37 7.42 36.45
CA ASN A 149 -9.01 6.94 36.33
C ASN A 149 -8.84 5.54 36.96
N SER A 150 -9.44 5.30 38.13
CA SER A 150 -9.36 3.99 38.81
C SER A 150 -10.09 2.89 38.02
N ILE A 151 -11.29 3.18 37.50
CA ILE A 151 -12.04 2.28 36.61
C ILE A 151 -11.21 1.96 35.37
N PHE A 152 -10.70 2.99 34.68
CA PHE A 152 -9.90 2.84 33.47
C PHE A 152 -8.65 1.97 33.68
N MET A 153 -7.90 2.24 34.75
CA MET A 153 -6.72 1.46 35.11
C MET A 153 -7.07 0.03 35.58
N GLY A 154 -8.27 -0.19 36.10
CA GLY A 154 -8.82 -1.52 36.37
C GLY A 154 -9.06 -2.30 35.07
N LEU A 155 -9.80 -1.71 34.13
CA LEU A 155 -10.09 -2.30 32.82
C LEU A 155 -8.81 -2.58 32.01
N ALA A 156 -7.86 -1.65 32.04
CA ALA A 156 -6.56 -1.80 31.39
C ALA A 156 -5.75 -2.99 31.92
N ARG A 157 -5.84 -3.27 33.23
CA ARG A 157 -5.24 -4.47 33.82
C ARG A 157 -5.99 -5.74 33.41
N THR A 158 -7.32 -5.72 33.41
CA THR A 158 -8.16 -6.86 33.00
C THR A 158 -7.88 -7.28 31.55
N ILE A 159 -7.73 -6.32 30.65
CA ILE A 159 -7.41 -6.58 29.24
C ILE A 159 -5.91 -6.87 29.01
N GLY A 160 -5.07 -6.80 30.06
CA GLY A 160 -3.66 -7.17 30.02
C GLY A 160 -2.74 -6.16 29.33
N ILE A 161 -2.99 -4.86 29.49
CA ILE A 161 -2.09 -3.80 29.01
C ILE A 161 -1.04 -3.50 30.09
N SER A 162 0.23 -3.69 29.76
CA SER A 162 1.38 -3.44 30.65
C SER A 162 2.06 -2.08 30.43
N ARG A 163 1.72 -1.36 29.36
CA ARG A 163 2.32 -0.06 29.02
C ARG A 163 1.65 1.08 29.79
N SER A 164 2.34 2.21 29.91
CA SER A 164 1.75 3.45 30.43
C SER A 164 0.72 4.00 29.45
N ILE A 165 -0.52 4.12 29.91
CA ILE A 165 -1.65 4.71 29.19
C ILE A 165 -2.31 5.77 30.06
N GLU A 166 -3.02 6.70 29.44
CA GLU A 166 -3.70 7.79 30.14
C GLU A 166 -5.13 7.95 29.64
N LEU A 167 -6.07 8.22 30.53
CA LEU A 167 -7.43 8.65 30.18
C LEU A 167 -7.52 10.15 30.39
N ARG A 168 -8.05 10.87 29.41
CA ARG A 168 -8.35 12.31 29.51
C ARG A 168 -9.76 12.61 29.08
N ILE A 169 -10.40 13.55 29.76
CA ILE A 169 -11.71 14.06 29.37
C ILE A 169 -11.53 15.22 28.40
N SER A 170 -12.27 15.17 27.30
CA SER A 170 -12.23 16.17 26.25
C SER A 170 -13.58 16.89 26.15
N LEU A 171 -13.52 18.21 26.03
CA LEU A 171 -14.68 19.09 25.81
C LEU A 171 -15.01 19.29 24.32
N ILE A 172 -14.07 18.93 23.44
CA ILE A 172 -14.11 19.29 22.01
C ILE A 172 -14.38 18.06 21.13
N THR A 173 -13.96 16.87 21.57
CA THR A 173 -14.12 15.64 20.77
C THR A 173 -15.56 15.15 20.78
N ILE A 174 -16.00 14.65 19.63
CA ILE A 174 -17.38 14.21 19.40
C ILE A 174 -17.52 12.70 19.71
N SER A 175 -16.44 11.94 19.52
CA SER A 175 -16.38 10.50 19.73
C SER A 175 -15.17 10.15 20.62
N PRO A 176 -15.22 9.02 21.36
CA PRO A 176 -14.04 8.42 21.96
C PRO A 176 -12.98 8.16 20.89
N CYS A 177 -11.72 8.34 21.24
CA CYS A 177 -10.61 7.97 20.38
C CYS A 177 -9.31 7.79 21.16
N VAL A 178 -8.38 7.01 20.58
CA VAL A 178 -7.03 6.83 21.08
C VAL A 178 -6.05 7.70 20.28
N ILE A 179 -5.21 8.48 20.99
CA ILE A 179 -4.16 9.31 20.38
C ILE A 179 -2.77 8.89 20.89
N GLY A 180 -1.85 8.67 19.94
CA GLY A 180 -0.43 8.45 20.21
C GLY A 180 -0.04 6.98 20.38
N HIS A 181 1.27 6.70 20.20
CA HIS A 181 1.82 5.33 20.15
C HIS A 181 2.65 4.95 21.39
N ILE A 182 3.60 5.81 21.83
CA ILE A 182 4.50 5.52 22.96
C ILE A 182 3.74 5.55 24.28
N LYS A 183 2.95 6.61 24.49
CA LYS A 183 2.05 6.79 25.64
C LYS A 183 0.67 7.09 25.08
N PRO A 184 -0.11 6.05 24.73
CA PRO A 184 -1.46 6.21 24.20
C PRO A 184 -2.35 6.93 25.21
N VAL A 185 -3.07 7.94 24.74
CA VAL A 185 -4.05 8.69 25.52
C VAL A 185 -5.43 8.39 24.96
N VAL A 186 -6.33 7.87 25.79
CA VAL A 186 -7.75 7.72 25.45
C VAL A 186 -8.44 9.04 25.76
N LEU A 187 -9.01 9.67 24.74
CA LEU A 187 -9.85 10.85 24.89
C LEU A 187 -11.31 10.44 25.01
N LEU A 188 -11.93 10.77 26.14
CA LEU A 188 -13.34 10.51 26.39
C LEU A 188 -14.13 11.83 26.35
N PRO A 189 -15.11 11.98 25.45
CA PRO A 189 -15.95 13.17 25.42
C PRO A 189 -16.75 13.33 26.72
N MET A 190 -16.78 14.56 27.28
CA MET A 190 -17.58 14.87 28.47
C MET A 190 -19.06 14.56 28.29
N LYS A 191 -19.58 14.70 27.06
CA LYS A 191 -20.98 14.37 26.72
C LYS A 191 -21.34 12.91 27.07
N LEU A 192 -20.42 11.96 26.88
CA LEU A 192 -20.69 10.55 27.18
C LEU A 192 -20.81 10.31 28.68
N LEU A 193 -19.96 10.98 29.47
CA LEU A 193 -20.04 10.91 30.93
C LEU A 193 -21.37 11.40 31.50
N LEU A 194 -22.04 12.34 30.80
CA LEU A 194 -23.31 12.92 31.21
C LEU A 194 -24.53 12.13 30.71
N CYS A 195 -24.40 11.43 29.57
CA CYS A 195 -25.54 10.83 28.89
C CYS A 195 -25.57 9.29 28.96
N MET A 196 -24.51 8.63 29.43
CA MET A 196 -24.41 7.17 29.47
C MET A 196 -24.21 6.65 30.90
N SER A 197 -24.68 5.43 31.14
CA SER A 197 -24.44 4.72 32.39
C SER A 197 -22.97 4.36 32.55
N GLN A 198 -22.57 4.03 33.79
CA GLN A 198 -21.20 3.62 34.05
C GLN A 198 -20.81 2.37 33.24
N GLU A 199 -21.70 1.38 33.18
CA GLU A 199 -21.48 0.12 32.44
C GLU A 199 -21.30 0.37 30.94
N GLN A 200 -22.05 1.31 30.36
CA GLN A 200 -21.91 1.71 28.96
C GLN A 200 -20.54 2.38 28.71
N ILE A 201 -20.11 3.27 29.61
CA ILE A 201 -18.80 3.93 29.51
C ILE A 201 -17.67 2.90 29.65
N GLU A 202 -17.77 1.97 30.59
CA GLU A 202 -16.81 0.87 30.73
C GLU A 202 -16.72 0.02 29.45
N ALA A 203 -17.86 -0.26 28.80
CA ALA A 203 -17.89 -0.99 27.55
C ALA A 203 -17.19 -0.23 26.39
N ILE A 204 -17.39 1.09 26.32
CA ILE A 204 -16.67 1.97 25.37
C ILE A 204 -15.17 1.97 25.67
N LEU A 205 -14.77 2.13 26.93
CA LEU A 205 -13.37 2.13 27.32
C LEU A 205 -12.70 0.78 27.01
N LEU A 206 -13.39 -0.35 27.20
CA LEU A 206 -12.88 -1.67 26.81
C LEU A 206 -12.62 -1.76 25.31
N HIS A 207 -13.49 -1.19 24.47
CA HIS A 207 -13.30 -1.13 23.02
C HIS A 207 -12.06 -0.30 22.64
N GLU A 208 -11.92 0.91 23.20
CA GLU A 208 -10.75 1.76 22.96
C GLU A 208 -9.44 1.13 23.48
N LEU A 209 -9.50 0.47 24.63
CA LEU A 209 -8.37 -0.29 25.16
C LEU A 209 -8.02 -1.49 24.28
N ALA A 210 -8.99 -2.13 23.62
CA ALA A 210 -8.74 -3.21 22.67
C ALA A 210 -7.89 -2.74 21.47
N HIS A 211 -8.15 -1.53 20.93
CA HIS A 211 -7.28 -0.92 19.92
C HIS A 211 -5.85 -0.73 20.41
N ILE A 212 -5.68 -0.30 21.66
CA ILE A 212 -4.35 -0.17 22.28
C ILE A 212 -3.69 -1.54 22.42
N ARG A 213 -4.38 -2.55 22.95
CA ARG A 213 -3.83 -3.90 23.09
C ARG A 213 -3.36 -4.46 21.74
N ARG A 214 -4.14 -4.25 20.68
CA ARG A 214 -3.86 -4.76 19.32
C ARG A 214 -2.84 -3.95 18.52
N GLN A 215 -2.40 -2.79 19.01
CA GLN A 215 -1.48 -1.90 18.28
C GLN A 215 -2.05 -1.37 16.97
N ASP A 216 -3.36 -1.19 16.91
CA ASP A 216 -4.05 -0.80 15.68
C ASP A 216 -3.59 0.55 15.13
N TYR A 217 -3.06 1.43 15.99
CA TYR A 217 -2.51 2.72 15.58
C TYR A 217 -1.35 2.60 14.57
N LEU A 218 -0.37 1.72 14.83
CA LEU A 218 0.79 1.57 13.94
C LEU A 218 0.37 1.00 12.58
N LEU A 219 -0.47 -0.03 12.61
CA LEU A 219 -1.01 -0.64 11.40
C LEU A 219 -1.91 0.35 10.64
N GLY A 220 -2.65 1.21 11.35
CA GLY A 220 -3.41 2.31 10.77
C GLY A 220 -2.54 3.35 10.04
N ILE A 221 -1.36 3.68 10.57
CA ILE A 221 -0.40 4.56 9.87
C ILE A 221 0.08 3.90 8.58
N ILE A 222 0.55 2.66 8.65
CA ILE A 222 1.04 1.92 7.48
C ILE A 222 -0.05 1.82 6.41
N GLN A 223 -1.27 1.45 6.82
CA GLN A 223 -2.43 1.38 5.95
C GLN A 223 -2.75 2.74 5.32
N THR A 224 -2.67 3.84 6.07
CA THR A 224 -2.90 5.20 5.57
C THR A 224 -1.86 5.62 4.53
N LEU A 225 -0.58 5.28 4.76
CA LEU A 225 0.49 5.52 3.79
C LEU A 225 0.25 4.74 2.50
N ILE A 226 -0.07 3.44 2.59
CA ILE A 226 -0.35 2.60 1.42
C ILE A 226 -1.58 3.12 0.65
N LYS A 227 -2.67 3.50 1.34
CA LYS A 227 -3.85 4.13 0.71
C LYS A 227 -3.51 5.44 0.01
N THR A 228 -2.56 6.20 0.57
CA THR A 228 -2.12 7.48 -0.03
C THR A 228 -1.35 7.22 -1.32
N LEU A 229 -0.43 6.25 -1.32
CA LEU A 229 0.34 5.86 -2.51
C LEU A 229 -0.57 5.30 -3.61
N PHE A 230 -1.61 4.55 -3.25
CA PHE A 230 -2.52 3.91 -4.21
C PHE A 230 -3.93 4.50 -4.16
N PHE A 231 -4.07 5.81 -3.96
CA PHE A 231 -5.37 6.49 -3.79
C PHE A 231 -6.32 6.28 -4.97
N PHE A 232 -5.78 6.00 -6.16
CA PHE A 232 -6.52 5.77 -7.40
C PHE A 232 -6.95 4.30 -7.59
N ASN A 233 -6.39 3.36 -6.81
CA ASN A 233 -6.58 1.94 -7.03
C ASN A 233 -7.78 1.42 -6.21
N PRO A 234 -8.94 1.15 -6.85
CA PRO A 234 -10.16 0.78 -6.13
C PRO A 234 -10.04 -0.58 -5.41
N PHE A 235 -9.22 -1.49 -5.92
CA PHE A 235 -9.03 -2.82 -5.36
C PHE A 235 -8.23 -2.78 -4.06
N LEU A 236 -7.16 -1.99 -4.02
CA LEU A 236 -6.40 -1.77 -2.79
C LEU A 236 -7.22 -1.01 -1.74
N LEU A 237 -8.02 -0.01 -2.17
CA LEU A 237 -8.97 0.66 -1.29
C LEU A 237 -10.04 -0.29 -0.74
N TRP A 238 -10.51 -1.24 -1.54
CA TRP A 238 -11.43 -2.28 -1.09
C TRP A 238 -10.79 -3.19 -0.04
N ILE A 239 -9.56 -3.69 -0.27
CA ILE A 239 -8.81 -4.49 0.73
C ILE A 239 -8.67 -3.71 2.03
N SER A 240 -8.24 -2.44 1.95
CA SER A 240 -8.17 -1.55 3.10
C SER A 240 -9.50 -1.44 3.84
N SER A 241 -10.63 -1.36 3.11
CA SER A 241 -11.95 -1.27 3.75
C SER A 241 -12.32 -2.55 4.51
N GLN A 242 -11.81 -3.72 4.09
CA GLN A 242 -12.00 -4.97 4.83
C GLN A 242 -11.16 -4.99 6.10
N ILE A 243 -9.91 -4.50 6.05
CA ILE A 243 -9.06 -4.33 7.24
C ILE A 243 -9.77 -3.45 8.27
N ASP A 244 -10.33 -2.31 7.84
CA ASP A 244 -11.05 -1.39 8.72
C ASP A 244 -12.25 -2.09 9.39
N LYS A 245 -13.05 -2.86 8.62
CA LYS A 245 -14.21 -3.60 9.16
C LYS A 245 -13.80 -4.68 10.17
N GLU A 246 -12.82 -5.52 9.81
CA GLU A 246 -12.40 -6.62 10.68
C GLU A 246 -11.67 -6.13 11.94
N ARG A 247 -11.00 -4.97 11.86
CA ARG A 247 -10.42 -4.29 13.03
C ARG A 247 -11.49 -3.94 14.06
N GLU A 248 -12.55 -3.25 13.64
CA GLU A 248 -13.67 -2.88 14.52
C GLU A 248 -14.31 -4.13 15.14
N HIS A 249 -14.57 -5.15 14.31
CA HIS A 249 -15.13 -6.40 14.78
C HIS A 249 -14.25 -7.13 15.80
N ALA A 250 -12.93 -7.14 15.60
CA ALA A 250 -12.05 -7.79 16.54
C ALA A 250 -11.95 -7.03 17.88
N CYS A 251 -12.10 -5.70 17.86
CA CYS A 251 -12.17 -4.89 19.08
C CYS A 251 -13.51 -5.09 19.80
N ASP A 252 -14.61 -5.15 19.06
CA ASP A 252 -15.95 -5.49 19.58
C ASP A 252 -15.95 -6.86 20.26
N ASP A 253 -15.37 -7.87 19.60
CA ASP A 253 -15.27 -9.24 20.15
C ASP A 253 -14.52 -9.21 21.49
N ILE A 254 -13.38 -8.51 21.60
CA ILE A 254 -12.61 -8.39 22.85
C ILE A 254 -13.42 -7.67 23.95
N ALA A 255 -14.08 -6.56 23.63
CA ALA A 255 -14.85 -5.79 24.60
C ALA A 255 -16.02 -6.61 25.17
N VAL A 256 -16.72 -7.36 24.32
CA VAL A 256 -17.86 -8.20 24.73
C VAL A 256 -17.41 -9.44 25.51
N THR A 257 -16.27 -10.05 25.19
CA THR A 257 -15.73 -11.17 25.98
C THR A 257 -15.48 -10.77 27.44
N ILE A 258 -15.02 -9.54 27.69
CA ILE A 258 -14.73 -9.05 29.04
C ILE A 258 -16.00 -8.58 29.74
N ASN A 259 -16.85 -7.79 29.06
CA ASN A 259 -18.05 -7.22 29.67
C ASN A 259 -19.21 -8.23 29.83
N GLN A 260 -19.15 -9.37 29.11
CA GLN A 260 -20.14 -10.46 29.14
C GLN A 260 -21.60 -10.04 28.87
N ASN A 261 -21.83 -8.84 28.35
CA ASN A 261 -23.16 -8.31 28.07
C ASN A 261 -23.24 -7.72 26.65
N PRO A 262 -23.51 -8.56 25.63
CA PRO A 262 -23.61 -8.11 24.23
C PRO A 262 -24.77 -7.16 24.00
N MET A 263 -25.87 -7.30 24.75
CA MET A 263 -27.06 -6.44 24.62
C MET A 263 -26.77 -5.02 25.08
N LEU A 264 -26.11 -4.87 26.24
CA LEU A 264 -25.65 -3.57 26.73
C LEU A 264 -24.69 -2.93 25.73
N PHE A 265 -23.73 -3.69 25.20
CA PHE A 265 -22.78 -3.16 24.21
C PHE A 265 -23.46 -2.74 22.90
N ALA A 266 -24.41 -3.53 22.39
CA ALA A 266 -25.20 -3.18 21.21
C ALA A 266 -26.01 -1.88 21.41
N ASN A 267 -26.66 -1.72 22.57
CA ASN A 267 -27.37 -0.48 22.91
C ASN A 267 -26.41 0.71 23.04
N THR A 268 -25.24 0.50 23.63
CA THR A 268 -24.18 1.52 23.75
C THR A 268 -23.72 2.01 22.38
N LEU A 269 -23.46 1.09 21.43
CA LEU A 269 -23.09 1.45 20.06
C LEU A 269 -24.20 2.22 19.33
N LYS A 270 -25.47 1.83 19.55
CA LYS A 270 -26.62 2.52 18.98
C LYS A 270 -26.73 3.95 19.52
N GLU A 271 -26.69 4.15 20.83
CA GLU A 271 -26.76 5.47 21.47
C GLU A 271 -25.58 6.35 21.05
N LEU A 272 -24.36 5.78 21.01
CA LEU A 272 -23.17 6.49 20.54
C LEU A 272 -23.34 6.97 19.08
N ALA A 273 -23.91 6.13 18.21
CA ALA A 273 -24.20 6.50 16.83
C ALA A 273 -25.26 7.60 16.74
N GLU A 274 -26.35 7.51 17.50
CA GLU A 274 -27.41 8.53 17.56
C GLU A 274 -26.89 9.88 18.07
N MET A 275 -25.92 9.88 18.98
CA MET A 275 -25.26 11.11 19.43
C MET A 275 -24.37 11.75 18.35
N ASN A 276 -23.91 10.97 17.37
CA ASN A 276 -22.97 11.36 16.31
C ASN A 276 -23.65 11.71 14.97
N THR A 277 -24.92 11.34 14.76
CA THR A 277 -25.64 11.50 13.47
C THR A 277 -26.00 12.95 13.11
N ASN A 278 -25.72 13.93 13.96
CA ASN A 278 -26.05 15.34 13.71
C ASN A 278 -25.21 16.05 12.62
N LYS A 279 -24.29 15.37 11.90
CA LYS A 279 -23.62 15.96 10.72
C LYS A 279 -23.36 14.98 9.56
N LYS A 280 -23.72 15.45 8.36
CA LYS A 280 -23.46 14.96 6.98
C LYS A 280 -24.37 13.83 6.45
N ILE A 281 -25.40 14.27 5.72
CA ILE A 281 -26.45 13.47 5.07
C ILE A 281 -25.93 12.56 3.94
N ALA A 282 -24.81 12.88 3.28
CA ALA A 282 -24.28 12.08 2.16
C ALA A 282 -23.47 10.82 2.56
N MET A 283 -22.96 10.74 3.80
CA MET A 283 -22.11 9.63 4.29
C MET A 283 -22.90 8.59 5.11
N ASN A 284 -24.19 8.86 5.35
CA ASN A 284 -25.01 8.19 6.36
C ASN A 284 -25.41 6.74 6.00
N ILE A 285 -25.45 6.38 4.71
CA ILE A 285 -25.85 5.02 4.28
C ILE A 285 -24.77 4.00 4.65
N ASN A 286 -23.49 4.30 4.40
CA ASN A 286 -22.40 3.38 4.75
C ASN A 286 -22.24 3.24 6.27
N HIS A 287 -22.37 4.32 7.04
CA HIS A 287 -22.28 4.25 8.50
C HIS A 287 -23.41 3.43 9.13
N LYS A 288 -24.66 3.57 8.67
CA LYS A 288 -25.79 2.76 9.15
C LYS A 288 -25.60 1.27 8.86
N ASN A 289 -25.13 0.93 7.66
CA ASN A 289 -24.84 -0.46 7.30
C ASN A 289 -23.71 -1.06 8.15
N LEU A 290 -22.66 -0.28 8.44
CA LEU A 290 -21.55 -0.73 9.31
C LEU A 290 -21.99 -0.96 10.76
N LEU A 291 -22.82 -0.08 11.32
CA LEU A 291 -23.37 -0.24 12.67
C LEU A 291 -24.29 -1.46 12.77
N LEU A 292 -25.19 -1.63 11.79
CA LEU A 292 -26.08 -2.78 11.74
C LEU A 292 -25.29 -4.09 11.61
N GLN A 293 -24.21 -4.11 10.84
CA GLN A 293 -23.31 -5.26 10.76
C GLN A 293 -22.65 -5.58 12.10
N ARG A 294 -22.14 -4.56 12.82
CA ARG A 294 -21.55 -4.74 14.16
C ARG A 294 -22.57 -5.31 15.14
N VAL A 295 -23.74 -4.66 15.30
CA VAL A 295 -24.81 -5.11 16.19
C VAL A 295 -25.28 -6.53 15.85
N THR A 296 -25.54 -6.82 14.57
CA THR A 296 -25.98 -8.16 14.14
C THR A 296 -24.95 -9.24 14.47
N ARG A 297 -23.66 -8.92 14.36
CA ARG A 297 -22.57 -9.87 14.64
C ARG A 297 -22.50 -10.21 16.13
N LEU A 298 -22.65 -9.22 17.02
CA LEU A 298 -22.58 -9.43 18.47
C LEU A 298 -23.51 -10.55 18.97
N PHE A 299 -24.72 -10.65 18.39
CA PHE A 299 -25.70 -11.68 18.74
C PHE A 299 -25.51 -13.02 18.00
N LYS A 300 -24.74 -13.05 16.91
CA LYS A 300 -24.41 -14.29 16.18
C LYS A 300 -23.23 -15.03 16.80
N THR A 301 -22.22 -14.31 17.28
CA THR A 301 -20.97 -14.88 17.82
C THR A 301 -21.21 -15.74 19.07
N GLN A 302 -22.23 -15.43 19.89
CA GLN A 302 -22.59 -16.26 21.06
C GLN A 302 -23.06 -17.69 20.71
N LYS A 303 -23.39 -17.98 19.45
CA LYS A 303 -24.00 -19.26 19.06
C LYS A 303 -23.02 -20.28 18.47
N ASN A 304 -21.78 -19.91 18.14
CA ASN A 304 -20.84 -20.77 17.41
C ASN A 304 -19.39 -20.62 17.91
N GLU A 305 -19.14 -21.03 19.15
CA GLU A 305 -17.80 -21.50 19.54
C GLU A 305 -17.69 -23.00 19.22
N SER A 306 -17.60 -23.36 17.94
CA SER A 306 -17.08 -24.68 17.58
C SER A 306 -15.91 -24.50 16.61
N ALA A 307 -14.74 -24.84 17.13
CA ALA A 307 -13.46 -24.74 16.47
C ALA A 307 -13.44 -25.54 15.16
N MET A 308 -13.38 -24.85 14.03
CA MET A 308 -13.05 -25.49 12.76
C MET A 308 -11.53 -25.56 12.61
N LYS A 309 -11.03 -26.78 12.38
CA LYS A 309 -9.61 -27.14 12.23
C LYS A 309 -8.94 -26.26 11.17
N ALA A 310 -8.07 -25.34 11.62
CA ALA A 310 -7.30 -24.40 10.80
C ALA A 310 -6.26 -25.04 9.85
N GLY A 311 -6.21 -26.37 9.75
CA GLY A 311 -5.19 -27.10 8.98
C GLY A 311 -5.47 -27.23 7.48
N SER A 312 -6.74 -27.20 7.03
CA SER A 312 -7.06 -27.45 5.60
C SER A 312 -7.14 -26.18 4.74
N THR A 313 -7.35 -25.01 5.33
CA THR A 313 -7.58 -23.75 4.60
C THR A 313 -6.32 -22.88 4.50
N THR A 314 -5.37 -23.05 5.42
CA THR A 314 -4.05 -22.38 5.39
C THR A 314 -3.23 -22.80 4.18
N GLY A 315 -3.29 -24.07 3.78
CA GLY A 315 -2.65 -24.56 2.55
C GLY A 315 -3.16 -23.88 1.28
N LEU A 316 -4.47 -23.63 1.18
CA LEU A 316 -5.07 -22.96 0.02
C LEU A 316 -4.65 -21.49 -0.07
N ALA A 317 -4.60 -20.78 1.07
CA ALA A 317 -4.15 -19.38 1.11
C ALA A 317 -2.67 -19.25 0.70
N ILE A 318 -1.80 -20.17 1.14
CA ILE A 318 -0.39 -20.19 0.76
C ILE A 318 -0.23 -20.47 -0.73
N LEU A 319 -0.93 -21.49 -1.26
CA LEU A 319 -0.89 -21.81 -2.70
C LEU A 319 -1.40 -20.66 -3.57
N LEU A 320 -2.50 -20.01 -3.19
CA LEU A 320 -3.02 -18.83 -3.89
C LEU A 320 -2.01 -17.68 -3.85
N SER A 321 -1.39 -17.41 -2.70
CA SER A 321 -0.38 -16.36 -2.59
C SER A 321 0.86 -16.65 -3.44
N GLY A 322 1.35 -17.89 -3.48
CA GLY A 322 2.48 -18.29 -4.31
C GLY A 322 2.17 -18.21 -5.80
N LEU A 323 0.98 -18.65 -6.22
CA LEU A 323 0.52 -18.53 -7.61
C LEU A 323 0.38 -17.07 -8.04
N LEU A 324 -0.17 -16.20 -7.18
CA LEU A 324 -0.27 -14.77 -7.46
C LEU A 324 1.10 -14.12 -7.62
N ILE A 325 2.06 -14.44 -6.74
CA ILE A 325 3.44 -13.94 -6.85
C ILE A 325 4.05 -14.40 -8.18
N ALA A 326 3.87 -15.66 -8.58
CA ALA A 326 4.36 -16.18 -9.86
C ALA A 326 3.71 -15.48 -11.07
N ILE A 327 2.39 -15.26 -11.06
CA ILE A 327 1.69 -14.53 -12.13
C ILE A 327 2.16 -13.07 -12.19
N CYS A 328 2.31 -12.40 -11.04
CA CYS A 328 2.78 -11.02 -10.98
C CYS A 328 4.25 -10.90 -11.41
N ALA A 329 5.08 -11.88 -11.08
CA ALA A 329 6.48 -11.94 -11.50
C ALA A 329 6.61 -12.20 -13.00
N ASN A 330 5.73 -13.00 -13.62
CA ASN A 330 5.74 -13.23 -15.07
C ASN A 330 5.15 -12.09 -15.89
N ALA A 331 4.43 -11.16 -15.25
CA ALA A 331 3.96 -9.94 -15.88
C ALA A 331 5.00 -8.80 -15.81
N THR A 332 6.24 -9.12 -15.43
CA THR A 332 7.38 -8.32 -15.87
C THR A 332 7.31 -8.18 -17.39
N PRO A 333 7.76 -7.04 -17.92
CA PRO A 333 7.71 -6.81 -19.35
C PRO A 333 8.28 -8.00 -20.13
N ASP A 334 7.45 -8.61 -20.99
CA ASP A 334 7.94 -9.38 -22.14
C ASP A 334 8.96 -8.50 -22.81
N LYS A 335 10.25 -8.91 -22.79
CA LYS A 335 11.42 -8.18 -23.33
C LYS A 335 10.98 -6.82 -23.91
N ILE A 336 10.68 -5.82 -23.07
CA ILE A 336 10.38 -4.48 -23.60
C ILE A 336 11.64 -4.15 -24.35
N ASP A 337 11.52 -4.03 -25.67
CA ASP A 337 12.58 -3.85 -26.65
C ASP A 337 13.77 -3.18 -25.97
N ASN A 338 14.75 -4.01 -25.59
CA ASN A 338 15.86 -3.64 -24.71
C ASN A 338 16.41 -2.31 -25.19
N LYS A 339 16.05 -1.17 -24.58
CA LYS A 339 16.19 0.19 -25.15
C LYS A 339 17.22 0.22 -26.28
N ILE A 340 16.75 -0.11 -27.49
CA ILE A 340 17.64 -0.54 -28.56
C ILE A 340 18.23 0.75 -29.09
N ILE A 341 19.48 1.01 -28.73
CA ILE A 341 20.20 2.14 -29.30
C ILE A 341 20.94 1.54 -30.49
N SER A 342 20.27 1.54 -31.64
CA SER A 342 20.92 1.31 -32.93
C SER A 342 21.90 2.45 -33.17
N LEU A 343 23.16 2.21 -32.80
CA LEU A 343 24.27 3.03 -33.27
C LEU A 343 24.69 2.47 -34.61
N ASP A 344 24.53 3.28 -35.65
CA ASP A 344 25.07 2.99 -36.97
C ASP A 344 26.59 3.16 -36.92
N VAL A 345 27.27 2.15 -36.40
CA VAL A 345 28.72 2.14 -36.31
C VAL A 345 29.26 1.57 -37.61
N ALA A 346 29.38 2.43 -38.62
CA ALA A 346 30.09 2.08 -39.84
C ALA A 346 31.54 1.71 -39.47
N LYS A 347 31.87 0.42 -39.61
CA LYS A 347 33.25 -0.13 -39.61
C LYS A 347 34.04 -0.22 -38.29
N ILE A 348 33.44 -0.20 -37.10
CA ILE A 348 34.22 -0.42 -35.86
C ILE A 348 33.93 -1.81 -35.30
N SER A 349 34.98 -2.59 -35.09
CA SER A 349 34.84 -3.93 -34.50
C SER A 349 34.24 -3.81 -33.10
N ALA A 350 33.25 -4.65 -32.78
CA ALA A 350 32.59 -4.69 -31.47
C ALA A 350 33.58 -4.78 -30.29
N HIS A 351 34.72 -5.43 -30.53
CA HIS A 351 35.81 -5.58 -29.57
C HIS A 351 36.46 -4.24 -29.19
N GLU A 352 36.54 -3.29 -30.11
CA GLU A 352 37.18 -1.99 -29.90
C GLU A 352 36.26 -1.02 -29.16
N VAL A 353 34.96 -1.07 -29.45
CA VAL A 353 33.90 -0.40 -28.67
C VAL A 353 33.95 -0.88 -27.21
N MET A 354 34.01 -2.20 -26.99
CA MET A 354 34.08 -2.78 -25.64
C MET A 354 35.33 -2.35 -24.87
N LYS A 355 36.49 -2.30 -25.54
CA LYS A 355 37.75 -1.93 -24.90
C LYS A 355 37.78 -0.48 -24.44
N GLU A 356 37.26 0.44 -25.26
CA GLU A 356 37.27 1.87 -24.91
C GLU A 356 36.17 2.23 -23.89
N VAL A 357 35.02 1.54 -23.93
CA VAL A 357 33.99 1.64 -22.90
C VAL A 357 34.51 1.13 -21.55
N ASN A 358 35.14 -0.04 -21.49
CA ASN A 358 35.77 -0.56 -20.26
C ASN A 358 36.83 0.41 -19.71
N LYS A 359 37.64 1.01 -20.58
CA LYS A 359 38.69 1.96 -20.21
C LYS A 359 38.14 3.28 -19.64
N LYS A 360 37.00 3.77 -20.14
CA LYS A 360 36.35 5.00 -19.63
C LYS A 360 35.48 4.76 -18.40
N CYS A 361 34.88 3.58 -18.28
CA CYS A 361 33.94 3.25 -17.19
C CYS A 361 34.60 2.63 -15.96
N GLY A 362 35.81 2.07 -16.08
CA GLY A 362 36.53 1.46 -14.95
C GLY A 362 35.84 0.21 -14.37
N THR A 363 34.81 -0.30 -15.04
CA THR A 363 33.98 -1.45 -14.64
C THR A 363 34.68 -2.76 -15.01
N ALA A 364 34.56 -3.75 -14.11
CA ALA A 364 34.96 -5.13 -14.40
C ALA A 364 33.97 -5.74 -15.40
N GLU A 365 34.48 -6.18 -16.55
CA GLU A 365 33.79 -6.92 -17.62
C GLU A 365 32.41 -6.40 -18.06
N VAL A 366 32.40 -5.55 -19.10
CA VAL A 366 31.26 -5.48 -20.03
C VAL A 366 30.99 -6.89 -20.60
N LEU A 367 29.89 -7.51 -20.18
CA LEU A 367 29.46 -8.81 -20.69
C LEU A 367 28.80 -8.61 -22.05
N ALA A 368 29.51 -8.97 -23.12
CA ALA A 368 28.92 -9.10 -24.45
C ALA A 368 28.38 -10.51 -24.64
N LYS A 369 27.10 -10.61 -24.95
CA LYS A 369 26.52 -11.85 -25.49
C LYS A 369 26.26 -11.64 -26.97
N ALA A 370 26.95 -12.42 -27.79
CA ALA A 370 26.70 -12.50 -29.23
C ALA A 370 25.70 -13.64 -29.47
N ASP A 371 24.52 -13.31 -29.98
CA ASP A 371 23.51 -14.27 -30.39
C ASP A 371 22.89 -13.72 -31.68
N ASN A 372 22.93 -14.48 -32.78
CA ASN A 372 22.39 -14.10 -34.11
C ASN A 372 22.72 -12.67 -34.58
N ASP A 373 23.99 -12.39 -34.87
CA ASP A 373 24.48 -11.07 -35.35
C ASP A 373 24.20 -9.87 -34.43
N GLU A 374 23.60 -10.01 -33.24
CA GLU A 374 23.39 -8.91 -32.29
C GLU A 374 24.47 -8.89 -31.20
N ILE A 375 24.98 -7.70 -30.85
CA ILE A 375 25.91 -7.52 -29.73
C ILE A 375 25.19 -6.77 -28.62
N THR A 376 24.78 -7.50 -27.59
CA THR A 376 24.20 -6.87 -26.39
C THR A 376 25.34 -6.43 -25.47
N LEU A 377 25.43 -5.13 -25.18
CA LEU A 377 26.36 -4.59 -24.18
C LEU A 377 25.60 -4.32 -22.88
N VAL A 378 25.87 -5.13 -21.85
CA VAL A 378 25.33 -4.87 -20.52
C VAL A 378 26.29 -3.91 -19.80
N LEU A 379 25.84 -2.67 -19.57
CA LEU A 379 26.56 -1.70 -18.75
C LEU A 379 25.96 -1.75 -17.34
N GLU A 380 26.69 -2.35 -16.41
CA GLU A 380 26.36 -2.23 -14.99
C GLU A 380 26.74 -0.82 -14.50
N ASP A 381 25.86 -0.19 -13.72
CA ASP A 381 26.07 1.08 -13.01
C ASP A 381 26.22 2.39 -13.81
N ILE A 382 25.74 2.45 -15.07
CA ILE A 382 25.68 3.70 -15.86
C ILE A 382 24.23 4.06 -16.27
N SER A 383 23.84 5.33 -16.06
CA SER A 383 22.56 5.84 -16.57
C SER A 383 22.48 5.74 -18.09
N CYS A 384 21.34 5.34 -18.63
CA CYS A 384 21.15 5.18 -20.07
C CYS A 384 21.51 6.45 -20.86
N LYS A 385 21.29 7.64 -20.28
CA LYS A 385 21.67 8.93 -20.90
C LYS A 385 23.18 9.11 -21.02
N ASP A 386 23.92 8.75 -19.97
CA ASP A 386 25.37 8.85 -19.95
C ASP A 386 26.01 7.80 -20.85
N ALA A 387 25.45 6.59 -20.90
CA ALA A 387 25.84 5.57 -21.86
C ALA A 387 25.58 6.01 -23.32
N ILE A 388 24.40 6.57 -23.62
CA ILE A 388 24.10 7.11 -24.97
C ILE A 388 25.08 8.22 -25.33
N LYS A 389 25.36 9.14 -24.41
CA LYS A 389 26.29 10.23 -24.65
C LYS A 389 27.70 9.70 -24.89
N LEU A 390 28.16 8.75 -24.09
CA LEU A 390 29.48 8.13 -24.20
C LEU A 390 29.63 7.35 -25.51
N LEU A 391 28.59 6.63 -25.94
CA LEU A 391 28.55 5.93 -27.22
C LEU A 391 28.51 6.90 -28.42
N LYS A 392 27.77 8.01 -28.32
CA LYS A 392 27.76 9.06 -29.35
C LYS A 392 29.10 9.80 -29.44
N ASP A 393 29.70 10.13 -28.31
CA ASP A 393 31.04 10.76 -28.24
C ASP A 393 32.11 9.82 -28.81
N PHE A 394 31.96 8.50 -28.64
CA PHE A 394 32.82 7.51 -29.28
C PHE A 394 32.60 7.43 -30.79
N ALA A 395 31.35 7.35 -31.26
CA ALA A 395 31.04 7.32 -32.69
C ALA A 395 31.51 8.61 -33.41
N ALA A 396 31.41 9.77 -32.75
CA ALA A 396 31.88 11.05 -33.28
C ALA A 396 33.41 11.21 -33.27
N GLY A 397 34.12 10.43 -32.44
CA GLY A 397 35.59 10.47 -32.32
C GLY A 397 36.32 9.39 -33.11
N ALA A 398 35.60 8.50 -33.80
CA ALA A 398 36.20 7.47 -34.62
C ALA A 398 36.82 8.09 -35.90
N PRO A 399 38.11 7.84 -36.19
CA PRO A 399 38.73 8.35 -37.41
C PRO A 399 38.05 7.70 -38.63
N GLU A 400 37.72 8.50 -39.65
CA GLU A 400 37.11 8.09 -40.94
C GLU A 400 37.97 7.13 -41.79
N SER A 401 39.04 6.55 -41.24
CA SER A 401 39.99 5.73 -41.98
C SER A 401 40.32 4.44 -41.24
N LEU A 402 39.75 3.33 -41.73
CA LEU A 402 40.45 2.10 -42.11
C LEU A 402 39.58 1.28 -43.09
#